data_AF-L9W0N4-F1
#
_entry.id   AF-L9W0N4-F1
#
_cell.length_a   1.000
_cell.length_b   1.000
_cell.length_c   1.000
_cell.angle_alpha   90.00
_cell.angle_beta   90.00
_cell.angle_gamma   90.00
#
_symmetry.space_group_name_H-M   'P 1'
#
loop_
_entity.id
_entity.type
_entity.pdbx_description
1 polymer ?
#
loop_
_entity_poly.entity_id
_entity_poly.type
_entity_poly.pdbx_seq_one_letter_code
_entity_poly.pdbx_strand_id
1 'polypeptide(L)'
;MRTITYLGLGLLVCGALVFVASSGAFDSTLADRGVSIDTADDGDALVGVDRSELSLSVDDGEFTCTDSSGSYCFDGHFNYDEVLLTITDQSTQTELEDVNVAGISTPDGDPPVTSVEVISKDDQHIVEGTVQCDADCTGGITGSACRGFLGSGTAEQPVNEQPATAELEANGETISVDLDRTVDVECEAGTVTEPD
;
A
#
# COMPACT_ATOMS: atom_id res chain seq x y z
N MET A 1 41.86 -16.54 -71.35
CA MET A 1 40.96 -15.39 -71.10
C MET A 1 39.58 -15.85 -70.62
N ARG A 2 38.63 -16.26 -71.49
CA ARG A 2 37.24 -16.61 -71.11
C ARG A 2 37.10 -17.51 -69.86
N THR A 3 37.94 -18.52 -69.70
CA THR A 3 37.95 -19.42 -68.53
C THR A 3 38.16 -18.72 -67.19
N ILE A 4 39.00 -17.69 -67.14
CA ILE A 4 39.26 -16.90 -65.92
C ILE A 4 38.02 -16.08 -65.55
N THR A 5 37.31 -15.54 -66.55
CA THR A 5 36.06 -14.79 -66.36
C THR A 5 34.96 -15.64 -65.73
N TYR A 6 34.79 -16.89 -66.19
CA TYR A 6 33.80 -17.80 -65.60
C TYR A 6 34.15 -18.22 -64.16
N LEU A 7 35.45 -18.43 -63.87
CA LEU A 7 35.90 -18.81 -62.52
C LEU A 7 35.71 -17.65 -61.52
N GLY A 8 36.01 -16.41 -61.94
CA GLY A 8 35.72 -15.21 -61.14
C GLY A 8 34.23 -14.98 -60.90
N LEU A 9 33.38 -15.19 -61.91
CA LEU A 9 31.92 -15.09 -61.76
C LEU A 9 31.37 -16.13 -60.78
N GLY A 10 31.85 -17.38 -60.86
CA GLY A 10 31.46 -18.45 -59.94
C GLY A 10 31.81 -18.14 -58.49
N LEU A 11 33.04 -17.66 -58.23
CA LEU A 11 33.45 -17.23 -56.88
C LEU A 11 32.62 -16.07 -56.35
N LEU A 12 32.25 -15.10 -57.19
CA LEU A 12 31.40 -13.97 -56.80
C LEU A 12 30.00 -14.43 -56.39
N VAL A 13 29.38 -15.34 -57.16
CA VAL A 13 28.06 -15.91 -56.84
C VAL A 13 28.11 -16.74 -55.54
N CYS A 14 29.15 -17.55 -55.34
CA CYS A 14 29.34 -18.29 -54.10
C CYS A 14 29.54 -17.36 -52.89
N GLY A 15 30.33 -16.29 -53.03
CA GLY A 15 30.52 -15.30 -51.97
C GLY A 15 29.22 -14.58 -51.59
N ALA A 16 28.41 -14.19 -52.57
CA ALA A 16 27.11 -13.57 -52.33
C ALA A 16 26.14 -14.51 -51.59
N LEU A 17 26.13 -15.81 -51.94
CA LEU A 17 25.31 -16.82 -51.25
C LEU A 17 25.72 -17.01 -49.78
N VAL A 18 27.02 -17.00 -49.47
CA VAL A 18 27.51 -17.11 -48.08
C VAL A 18 27.07 -15.90 -47.24
N PHE A 19 27.14 -14.68 -47.80
CA PHE A 19 26.66 -13.49 -47.10
C PHE A 19 25.15 -13.56 -46.81
N VAL A 20 24.32 -13.89 -47.80
CA VAL A 20 22.86 -14.01 -47.61
C VAL A 20 22.49 -15.09 -46.60
N ALA A 21 23.22 -16.22 -46.58
CA ALA A 21 23.01 -17.27 -45.58
C ALA A 21 23.35 -16.80 -44.15
N SER A 22 24.39 -15.97 -43.98
CA SER A 22 24.78 -15.45 -42.66
C SER A 22 23.76 -14.46 -42.06
N SER A 23 23.00 -13.75 -42.91
CA SER A 23 22.00 -12.76 -42.48
C SER A 23 20.81 -13.37 -41.75
N GLY A 24 20.59 -14.69 -41.87
CA GLY A 24 19.50 -15.42 -41.18
C GLY A 24 19.87 -15.98 -39.81
N ALA A 25 21.11 -15.78 -39.33
CA ALA A 25 21.60 -16.38 -38.07
C ALA A 25 21.44 -15.48 -36.83
N PHE A 26 21.00 -14.23 -36.99
CA PHE A 26 20.60 -13.35 -35.89
C PHE A 26 19.11 -13.52 -35.61
N ASP A 27 18.76 -14.67 -35.02
CA ASP A 27 17.39 -14.92 -34.55
C ASP A 27 17.10 -14.06 -33.31
N SER A 28 16.40 -12.95 -33.52
CA SER A 28 16.04 -11.99 -32.47
C SER A 28 14.98 -12.54 -31.50
N THR A 29 14.48 -13.77 -31.68
CA THR A 29 13.53 -14.41 -30.74
C THR A 29 14.22 -15.18 -29.61
N LEU A 30 15.51 -15.52 -29.76
CA LEU A 30 16.30 -16.22 -28.72
C LEU A 30 17.10 -15.27 -27.80
N ALA A 31 16.79 -13.98 -27.83
CA ALA A 31 17.18 -13.00 -26.82
C ALA A 31 16.05 -12.71 -25.82
N ASP A 32 15.11 -13.66 -25.66
CA ASP A 32 14.08 -13.63 -24.62
C ASP A 32 14.73 -13.71 -23.24
N ARG A 33 15.01 -12.53 -22.67
CA ARG A 33 15.25 -12.36 -21.23
C ARG A 33 13.89 -12.33 -20.54
N GLY A 34 13.18 -13.45 -20.61
CA GLY A 34 11.90 -13.65 -19.96
C GLY A 34 12.08 -13.55 -18.46
N VAL A 35 11.85 -12.37 -17.90
CA VAL A 35 11.62 -12.18 -16.48
C VAL A 35 10.22 -12.73 -16.22
N SER A 36 10.13 -13.97 -15.73
CA SER A 36 8.85 -14.48 -15.27
C SER A 36 8.50 -13.78 -13.96
N ILE A 37 7.28 -13.24 -13.92
CA ILE A 37 6.67 -12.74 -12.69
C ILE A 37 5.81 -13.89 -12.18
N ASP A 38 6.38 -14.67 -11.27
CA ASP A 38 5.74 -15.79 -10.61
C ASP A 38 5.27 -15.35 -9.21
N THR A 39 3.99 -15.55 -8.89
CA THR A 39 3.43 -15.24 -7.57
C THR A 39 3.79 -16.33 -6.58
N ALA A 40 4.50 -15.99 -5.50
CA ALA A 40 4.73 -16.87 -4.36
C ALA A 40 3.56 -16.81 -3.35
N ASP A 41 3.35 -17.90 -2.61
CA ASP A 41 2.53 -17.88 -1.39
C ASP A 41 3.32 -17.18 -0.27
N ASP A 42 2.62 -16.49 0.66
CA ASP A 42 3.20 -15.59 1.68
C ASP A 42 4.32 -16.22 2.54
N GLY A 43 4.33 -17.54 2.73
CA GLY A 43 5.35 -18.26 3.50
C GLY A 43 6.64 -18.61 2.75
N ASP A 44 6.68 -18.42 1.43
CA ASP A 44 7.85 -18.60 0.55
C ASP A 44 8.23 -17.28 -0.17
N ALA A 45 7.62 -16.16 0.20
CA ALA A 45 7.89 -14.83 -0.35
C ALA A 45 9.22 -14.23 0.15
N LEU A 46 9.85 -13.37 -0.65
CA LEU A 46 11.04 -12.61 -0.20
C LEU A 46 10.70 -11.48 0.79
N VAL A 47 9.42 -11.13 0.89
CA VAL A 47 8.88 -10.07 1.75
C VAL A 47 7.70 -10.69 2.52
N GLY A 48 7.84 -10.81 3.84
CA GLY A 48 6.72 -11.17 4.70
C GLY A 48 5.87 -9.94 4.98
N VAL A 49 4.55 -10.09 5.00
CA VAL A 49 3.62 -9.03 5.42
C VAL A 49 2.66 -9.59 6.45
N ASP A 50 2.89 -9.24 7.71
CA ASP A 50 1.95 -9.47 8.80
C ASP A 50 0.94 -8.32 8.86
N ARG A 51 -0.34 -8.66 9.08
CA ARG A 51 -1.45 -7.71 9.11
C ARG A 51 -2.03 -7.61 10.51
N SER A 52 -2.43 -6.41 10.91
CA SER A 52 -3.28 -6.22 12.10
C SER A 52 -4.74 -6.42 11.72
N GLU A 53 -5.51 -7.06 12.59
CA GLU A 53 -6.98 -7.01 12.57
C GLU A 53 -7.35 -5.91 13.58
N LEU A 54 -7.90 -4.79 13.10
CA LEU A 54 -8.06 -3.58 13.90
C LEU A 54 -9.49 -3.43 14.40
N SER A 55 -9.66 -3.50 15.72
CA SER A 55 -10.91 -3.29 16.44
C SER A 55 -10.76 -2.05 17.30
N LEU A 56 -11.42 -0.96 16.89
CA LEU A 56 -11.17 0.40 17.35
C LEU A 56 -12.28 0.84 18.32
N SER A 57 -11.98 0.74 19.62
CA SER A 57 -12.93 1.03 20.70
C SER A 57 -12.79 2.45 21.25
N VAL A 58 -13.90 3.13 21.51
CA VAL A 58 -13.93 4.56 21.85
C VAL A 58 -13.21 4.95 23.16
N ASP A 59 -12.87 3.96 24.01
CA ASP A 59 -12.06 4.18 25.22
C ASP A 59 -10.58 4.47 24.89
N ASP A 60 -10.11 4.10 23.69
CA ASP A 60 -8.71 4.23 23.23
C ASP A 60 -8.49 5.38 22.22
N GLY A 61 -9.54 5.89 21.57
CA GLY A 61 -9.45 6.90 20.48
C GLY A 61 -9.51 8.37 20.90
N GLU A 62 -8.78 9.26 20.22
CA GLU A 62 -8.84 10.72 20.47
C GLU A 62 -9.94 11.41 19.64
N PHE A 63 -11.01 11.84 20.31
CA PHE A 63 -12.10 12.61 19.70
C PHE A 63 -11.64 13.99 19.19
N THR A 64 -11.78 14.22 17.90
CA THR A 64 -11.58 15.53 17.24
C THR A 64 -12.90 16.07 16.69
N CYS A 65 -13.16 17.35 16.95
CA CYS A 65 -14.34 18.05 16.47
C CYS A 65 -14.17 18.58 15.03
N THR A 66 -15.14 18.34 14.16
CA THR A 66 -15.12 18.79 12.75
C THR A 66 -16.01 20.02 12.51
N ASP A 67 -17.28 20.00 12.91
CA ASP A 67 -18.16 21.19 12.91
C ASP A 67 -18.29 21.81 14.29
N SER A 68 -17.99 23.11 14.39
CA SER A 68 -18.06 23.84 15.64
C SER A 68 -18.57 25.27 15.49
N SER A 69 -19.37 25.71 16.47
CA SER A 69 -19.85 27.10 16.56
C SER A 69 -19.46 27.71 17.90
N GLY A 70 -18.37 28.47 17.90
CA GLY A 70 -17.86 29.24 19.04
C GLY A 70 -17.22 28.39 20.13
N SER A 71 -18.01 27.59 20.85
CA SER A 71 -17.52 26.63 21.86
C SER A 71 -18.38 25.37 21.91
N TYR A 72 -19.19 25.15 20.88
CA TYR A 72 -20.07 24.00 20.69
C TYR A 72 -19.51 23.13 19.58
N CYS A 73 -19.67 21.81 19.70
CA CYS A 73 -19.28 20.82 18.71
C CYS A 73 -20.51 20.04 18.26
N PHE A 74 -20.74 19.94 16.96
CA PHE A 74 -21.93 19.34 16.36
C PHE A 74 -21.65 18.08 15.54
N ASP A 75 -20.38 17.82 15.24
CA ASP A 75 -19.90 16.76 14.37
C ASP A 75 -18.41 16.49 14.70
N GLY A 76 -17.92 15.27 14.47
CA GLY A 76 -16.55 14.88 14.82
C GLY A 76 -16.18 13.47 14.39
N HIS A 77 -14.99 13.03 14.79
CA HIS A 77 -14.49 11.66 14.60
C HIS A 77 -13.52 11.28 15.74
N PHE A 78 -13.36 9.98 15.99
CA PHE A 78 -12.28 9.45 16.82
C PHE A 78 -11.07 9.12 15.95
N ASN A 79 -9.87 9.54 16.38
CA ASN A 79 -8.60 9.22 15.75
C ASN A 79 -7.95 8.05 16.48
N TYR A 80 -7.42 7.08 15.73
CA TYR A 80 -6.69 5.92 16.24
C TYR A 80 -5.36 5.80 15.50
N ASP A 81 -4.24 6.02 16.20
CA ASP A 81 -2.89 5.87 15.65
C ASP A 81 -2.43 4.41 15.83
N GLU A 82 -2.58 3.60 14.77
CA GLU A 82 -2.43 2.14 14.84
C GLU A 82 -1.38 1.58 13.89
N VAL A 83 -0.85 0.39 14.23
CA VAL A 83 0.01 -0.39 13.32
C VAL A 83 -0.89 -1.09 12.31
N LEU A 84 -0.90 -0.62 11.07
CA LEU A 84 -1.74 -1.13 10.00
C LEU A 84 -1.15 -2.42 9.40
N LEU A 85 0.15 -2.41 9.08
CA LEU A 85 0.90 -3.56 8.55
C LEU A 85 2.31 -3.62 9.15
N THR A 86 2.89 -4.82 9.24
CA THR A 86 4.32 -5.01 9.51
C THR A 86 4.95 -5.79 8.36
N ILE A 87 5.91 -5.17 7.68
CA ILE A 87 6.64 -5.73 6.56
C ILE A 87 7.98 -6.26 7.10
N THR A 88 8.34 -7.51 6.79
CA THR A 88 9.61 -8.13 7.21
C THR A 88 10.41 -8.54 5.99
N ASP A 89 11.68 -8.15 5.92
CA ASP A 89 12.61 -8.66 4.92
C ASP A 89 12.89 -10.15 5.20
N GLN A 90 12.60 -11.02 4.24
CA GLN A 90 12.92 -12.45 4.29
C GLN A 90 13.99 -12.84 3.26
N SER A 91 14.60 -11.86 2.62
CA SER A 91 15.74 -12.06 1.73
C SER A 91 16.94 -12.62 2.51
N THR A 92 17.81 -13.33 1.78
CA THR A 92 19.02 -13.93 2.35
C THR A 92 20.30 -13.31 1.79
N GLN A 93 20.18 -12.26 0.96
CA GLN A 93 21.25 -11.76 0.09
C GLN A 93 21.20 -10.24 -0.23
N THR A 94 20.08 -9.54 -0.06
CA THR A 94 19.94 -8.13 -0.44
C THR A 94 18.89 -7.44 0.44
N GLU A 95 19.36 -6.70 1.46
CA GLU A 95 18.51 -5.94 2.38
C GLU A 95 17.53 -5.01 1.62
N LEU A 96 16.30 -4.86 2.13
CA LEU A 96 15.34 -3.86 1.65
C LEU A 96 15.77 -2.45 2.12
N GLU A 97 16.52 -1.72 1.29
CA GLU A 97 17.03 -0.38 1.65
C GLU A 97 15.93 0.69 1.63
N ASP A 98 15.01 0.62 0.66
CA ASP A 98 13.87 1.52 0.51
C ASP A 98 12.56 0.72 0.39
N VAL A 99 11.69 0.82 1.39
CA VAL A 99 10.28 0.36 1.37
C VAL A 99 9.38 1.59 1.51
N ASN A 100 8.48 1.77 0.56
CA ASN A 100 7.57 2.91 0.49
C ASN A 100 6.12 2.42 0.39
N VAL A 101 5.20 3.10 1.07
CA VAL A 101 3.76 2.90 0.89
C VAL A 101 3.29 3.91 -0.16
N ALA A 102 2.87 3.42 -1.33
CA ALA A 102 2.40 4.29 -2.42
C ALA A 102 1.06 4.95 -2.08
N GLY A 103 0.23 4.25 -1.30
CA GLY A 103 -0.99 4.77 -0.69
C GLY A 103 -1.69 3.72 0.17
N ILE A 104 -2.69 4.15 0.94
CA ILE A 104 -3.68 3.28 1.57
C ILE A 104 -5.06 3.81 1.16
N SER A 105 -5.89 2.94 0.61
CA SER A 105 -7.18 3.28 -0.01
C SER A 105 -8.31 2.41 0.54
N THR A 106 -9.33 3.02 1.15
CA THR A 106 -10.60 2.36 1.48
C THR A 106 -11.60 2.52 0.32
N PRO A 107 -12.37 1.47 -0.06
CA PRO A 107 -13.26 1.52 -1.24
C PRO A 107 -14.33 2.60 -1.21
N ASP A 108 -14.98 2.78 -0.04
CA ASP A 108 -16.05 3.76 0.16
C ASP A 108 -15.57 5.06 0.84
N GLY A 109 -14.32 5.08 1.33
CA GLY A 109 -13.65 6.27 1.91
C GLY A 109 -13.86 6.51 3.42
N ASP A 110 -14.58 5.64 4.11
CA ASP A 110 -14.94 5.77 5.54
C ASP A 110 -14.95 4.38 6.22
N PRO A 111 -14.14 4.13 7.27
CA PRO A 111 -13.22 5.06 7.94
C PRO A 111 -12.02 5.44 7.05
N PRO A 112 -11.64 6.74 6.91
CA PRO A 112 -10.45 7.10 6.16
C PRO A 112 -9.18 6.89 6.99
N VAL A 113 -8.13 6.38 6.33
CA VAL A 113 -6.75 6.45 6.83
C VAL A 113 -6.18 7.80 6.39
N THR A 114 -5.84 8.68 7.34
CA THR A 114 -5.51 10.09 7.08
C THR A 114 -4.04 10.44 7.26
N SER A 115 -3.29 9.60 7.98
CA SER A 115 -1.83 9.63 8.06
C SER A 115 -1.27 8.23 7.79
N VAL A 116 -0.06 8.17 7.23
CA VAL A 116 0.73 6.94 7.07
C VAL A 116 2.20 7.28 7.29
N GLU A 117 2.87 6.60 8.22
CA GLU A 117 4.31 6.70 8.44
C GLU A 117 4.95 5.29 8.38
N VAL A 118 6.11 5.19 7.74
CA VAL A 118 6.86 3.93 7.61
C VAL A 118 8.09 3.99 8.51
N ILE A 119 8.07 3.19 9.57
CA ILE A 119 9.13 3.17 10.59
C ILE A 119 9.98 1.90 10.42
N SER A 120 11.09 2.03 9.70
CA SER A 120 12.12 0.99 9.56
C SER A 120 12.86 0.75 10.89
N LYS A 121 12.93 -0.51 11.33
CA LYS A 121 13.57 -0.99 12.57
C LYS A 121 14.22 -2.36 12.27
N ASP A 122 15.55 -2.38 12.12
CA ASP A 122 16.31 -3.56 11.72
C ASP A 122 15.70 -4.21 10.46
N ASP A 123 15.43 -5.53 10.45
CA ASP A 123 14.88 -6.27 9.30
C ASP A 123 13.37 -6.05 9.05
N GLN A 124 12.76 -5.01 9.66
CA GLN A 124 11.32 -4.75 9.63
C GLN A 124 10.97 -3.30 9.27
N HIS A 125 9.87 -3.11 8.54
CA HIS A 125 9.26 -1.81 8.28
C HIS A 125 7.82 -1.83 8.80
N ILE A 126 7.57 -1.03 9.84
CA ILE A 126 6.24 -0.94 10.46
C ILE A 126 5.48 0.20 9.78
N VAL A 127 4.29 -0.09 9.26
CA VAL A 127 3.38 0.90 8.67
C VAL A 127 2.39 1.32 9.75
N GLU A 128 2.64 2.48 10.36
CA GLU A 128 1.77 3.12 11.34
C GLU A 128 0.87 4.13 10.61
N GLY A 129 -0.36 4.36 11.07
CA GLY A 129 -1.26 5.33 10.44
C GLY A 129 -2.51 5.66 11.23
N THR A 130 -3.00 6.90 11.08
CA THR A 130 -4.19 7.40 11.78
C THR A 130 -5.46 6.99 11.04
N VAL A 131 -6.24 6.10 11.63
CA VAL A 131 -7.62 5.78 11.22
C VAL A 131 -8.57 6.80 11.84
N GLN A 132 -9.56 7.28 11.10
CA GLN A 132 -10.66 8.09 11.65
C GLN A 132 -11.99 7.33 11.58
N CYS A 133 -12.65 7.14 12.72
CA CYS A 133 -14.03 6.65 12.78
C CYS A 133 -14.97 7.83 13.02
N ASP A 134 -16.00 8.01 12.19
CA ASP A 134 -17.01 9.06 12.37
C ASP A 134 -17.65 9.01 13.78
N ALA A 135 -18.06 10.18 14.32
CA ALA A 135 -18.62 10.30 15.66
C ALA A 135 -19.84 11.23 15.71
N ASP A 136 -21.02 10.63 15.84
CA ASP A 136 -22.31 11.32 15.96
C ASP A 136 -22.38 12.12 17.27
N CYS A 137 -22.32 13.45 17.15
CA CYS A 137 -22.35 14.35 18.29
C CYS A 137 -23.77 14.61 18.81
N THR A 138 -24.22 13.79 19.76
CA THR A 138 -25.47 14.04 20.46
C THR A 138 -25.30 15.16 21.49
N GLY A 139 -25.75 16.35 21.09
CA GLY A 139 -25.73 17.61 21.84
C GLY A 139 -26.57 17.62 23.12
N GLY A 140 -26.22 16.75 24.06
CA GLY A 140 -26.05 17.16 25.44
C GLY A 140 -25.00 18.28 25.54
N ILE A 141 -24.75 18.75 26.76
CA ILE A 141 -24.66 20.19 26.93
C ILE A 141 -23.48 20.70 27.80
N THR A 142 -22.55 19.85 28.30
CA THR A 142 -21.25 20.19 29.00
C THR A 142 -20.11 19.37 28.34
N GLY A 143 -19.01 19.04 29.04
CA GLY A 143 -17.89 18.22 28.53
C GLY A 143 -16.86 19.01 27.71
N SER A 144 -16.11 18.30 26.88
CA SER A 144 -15.18 18.80 25.86
C SER A 144 -15.59 18.27 24.47
N ALA A 145 -15.90 16.98 24.37
CA ALA A 145 -16.56 16.35 23.23
C ALA A 145 -18.03 16.82 23.12
N CYS A 146 -18.49 17.02 21.88
CA CYS A 146 -19.91 17.26 21.54
C CYS A 146 -20.67 18.28 22.41
N ARG A 147 -20.01 19.39 22.75
CA ARG A 147 -20.60 20.47 23.55
C ARG A 147 -21.85 21.07 22.92
N GLY A 148 -22.96 21.02 23.63
CA GLY A 148 -24.13 21.89 23.40
C GLY A 148 -24.25 23.07 24.38
N PHE A 149 -25.42 23.72 24.36
CA PHE A 149 -25.77 25.01 24.96
C PHE A 149 -25.88 25.13 26.53
N LEU A 150 -25.66 24.10 27.39
CA LEU A 150 -25.93 24.13 28.87
C LEU A 150 -25.12 23.15 29.83
N GLY A 151 -25.56 21.89 30.08
CA GLY A 151 -24.84 20.77 30.77
C GLY A 151 -25.65 19.46 30.93
N SER A 152 -25.22 18.21 30.57
CA SER A 152 -23.91 17.57 30.21
C SER A 152 -23.95 16.77 28.85
N GLY A 153 -22.83 16.44 28.14
CA GLY A 153 -22.80 16.01 26.69
C GLY A 153 -22.02 14.74 26.25
N THR A 154 -22.23 14.23 25.01
CA THR A 154 -21.82 12.86 24.55
C THR A 154 -21.44 12.76 23.05
N ALA A 155 -20.39 11.98 22.73
CA ALA A 155 -20.07 11.49 21.38
C ALA A 155 -20.44 9.99 21.23
N GLU A 156 -21.03 9.59 20.11
CA GLU A 156 -21.37 8.19 19.78
C GLU A 156 -20.64 7.74 18.50
N GLN A 157 -19.82 6.69 18.59
CA GLN A 157 -19.22 6.05 17.42
C GLN A 157 -20.19 4.97 16.90
N PRO A 158 -20.63 5.02 15.64
CA PRO A 158 -21.41 3.95 15.02
C PRO A 158 -20.50 2.76 14.66
N VAL A 159 -21.08 1.58 14.42
CA VAL A 159 -20.32 0.48 13.81
C VAL A 159 -20.03 0.83 12.36
N ASN A 160 -18.76 0.81 11.97
CA ASN A 160 -18.33 0.80 10.57
C ASN A 160 -17.22 -0.25 10.36
N GLU A 161 -17.27 -0.97 9.25
CA GLU A 161 -16.35 -2.06 8.91
C GLU A 161 -15.97 -1.90 7.42
N GLN A 162 -14.69 -1.68 7.12
CA GLN A 162 -14.20 -1.64 5.74
C GLN A 162 -12.82 -2.29 5.60
N PRO A 163 -12.55 -2.95 4.45
CA PRO A 163 -11.20 -3.30 4.03
C PRO A 163 -10.44 -2.04 3.56
N ALA A 164 -9.24 -1.80 4.10
CA ALA A 164 -8.29 -0.83 3.54
C ALA A 164 -7.24 -1.58 2.70
N THR A 165 -7.05 -1.18 1.43
CA THR A 165 -5.96 -1.71 0.59
C THR A 165 -4.73 -0.83 0.73
N ALA A 166 -3.63 -1.38 1.23
CA ALA A 166 -2.31 -0.77 1.11
C ALA A 166 -1.67 -1.15 -0.24
N GLU A 167 -0.99 -0.18 -0.87
CA GLU A 167 -0.11 -0.37 -2.03
C GLU A 167 1.35 -0.18 -1.58
N LEU A 168 2.22 -1.16 -1.84
CA LEU A 168 3.63 -1.14 -1.43
C LEU A 168 4.57 -1.13 -2.64
N GLU A 169 5.67 -0.39 -2.53
CA GLU A 169 6.81 -0.40 -3.47
C GLU A 169 8.12 -0.62 -2.69
N ALA A 170 9.04 -1.42 -3.24
CA ALA A 170 10.34 -1.71 -2.62
C ALA A 170 11.49 -1.71 -3.64
N ASN A 171 12.71 -1.40 -3.17
CA ASN A 171 14.00 -1.59 -3.86
C ASN A 171 14.04 -1.19 -5.36
N GLY A 172 14.01 0.13 -5.59
CA GLY A 172 13.87 0.82 -6.88
C GLY A 172 14.96 0.64 -7.96
N GLU A 173 15.75 -0.45 -7.97
CA GLU A 173 16.62 -0.79 -9.11
C GLU A 173 16.63 -2.28 -9.53
N THR A 174 15.86 -3.20 -8.92
CA THR A 174 15.66 -4.55 -9.50
C THR A 174 14.33 -5.26 -9.20
N ILE A 175 13.68 -5.06 -8.05
CA ILE A 175 12.45 -5.80 -7.69
C ILE A 175 11.39 -4.89 -7.05
N SER A 176 10.61 -4.18 -7.85
CA SER A 176 9.34 -3.61 -7.41
C SER A 176 8.37 -4.76 -7.10
N VAL A 177 7.81 -4.79 -5.89
CA VAL A 177 6.83 -5.79 -5.45
C VAL A 177 5.52 -5.09 -5.13
N ASP A 178 4.66 -4.91 -6.13
CA ASP A 178 3.30 -4.42 -5.93
C ASP A 178 2.51 -5.42 -5.08
N LEU A 179 2.12 -5.02 -3.86
CA LEU A 179 1.37 -5.83 -2.91
C LEU A 179 0.04 -5.16 -2.58
N ASP A 180 -1.05 -5.56 -3.26
CA ASP A 180 -2.42 -5.29 -2.82
C ASP A 180 -2.70 -6.06 -1.51
N ARG A 181 -2.76 -5.38 -0.36
CA ARG A 181 -3.05 -6.03 0.93
C ARG A 181 -4.21 -5.39 1.66
N THR A 182 -5.21 -6.21 1.98
CA THR A 182 -6.38 -5.84 2.79
C THR A 182 -6.09 -5.92 4.28
N VAL A 183 -6.18 -4.76 4.94
CA VAL A 183 -6.31 -4.60 6.40
C VAL A 183 -7.80 -4.49 6.71
N ASP A 184 -8.30 -5.32 7.62
CA ASP A 184 -9.71 -5.29 8.05
C ASP A 184 -9.83 -4.31 9.24
N VAL A 185 -10.66 -3.26 9.11
CA VAL A 185 -10.80 -2.18 10.09
C VAL A 185 -12.26 -2.10 10.58
N GLU A 186 -12.48 -2.38 11.86
CA GLU A 186 -13.77 -2.31 12.55
C GLU A 186 -13.77 -1.19 13.61
N CYS A 187 -14.57 -0.14 13.38
CA CYS A 187 -14.94 0.85 14.38
C CYS A 187 -16.02 0.23 15.30
N GLU A 188 -15.71 -0.01 16.59
CA GLU A 188 -16.70 -0.57 17.52
C GLU A 188 -17.78 0.45 17.91
N ALA A 189 -19.01 0.01 18.16
CA ALA A 189 -20.05 0.90 18.70
C ALA A 189 -19.78 1.28 20.16
N GLY A 190 -19.59 2.58 20.42
CA GLY A 190 -19.27 3.09 21.75
C GLY A 190 -19.72 4.53 21.98
N THR A 191 -19.81 4.94 23.25
CA THR A 191 -20.22 6.30 23.63
C THR A 191 -19.28 6.92 24.66
N VAL A 192 -18.59 8.00 24.30
CA VAL A 192 -17.82 8.80 25.27
C VAL A 192 -18.71 9.91 25.83
N THR A 193 -18.99 9.83 27.13
CA THR A 193 -19.65 10.88 27.91
C THR A 193 -18.67 11.37 28.97
N GLU A 194 -18.22 12.61 28.87
CA GLU A 194 -17.26 13.16 29.83
C GLU A 194 -17.88 13.45 31.21
N PRO A 195 -17.09 13.33 32.29
CA PRO A 195 -17.52 13.71 33.64
C PRO A 195 -17.56 15.25 33.83
N ASP A 196 -18.54 15.72 34.60
CA ASP A 196 -18.72 17.12 35.04
C ASP A 196 -17.71 17.59 36.12
#